data_AF-A0A662Q610-F1
#
_entry.id   AF-A0A662Q610-F1
#
_cell.length_a   1.000
_cell.length_b   1.000
_cell.length_c   1.000
_cell.angle_alpha   90.00
_cell.angle_beta   90.00
_cell.angle_gamma   90.00
#
_symmetry.space_group_name_H-M   'P 1'
#
loop_
_entity.id
_entity.type
_entity.pdbx_description
1 polymer ?
#
loop_
_entity_poly.entity_id
_entity_poly.type
_entity_poly.pdbx_seq_one_letter_code
_entity_poly.pdbx_strand_id
1 'polypeptide(L)'
;RAFFLASSPKEFEEKAEELIRKGLITREGLEKAVIEEFIVGTPFNFNFFYSPLDDEIELLGVDARRQTNLEGILRIPAPQQMEVLRYIEPRTIECGHIACTVRESLLERAFELAERFVKVAREEYPPGVIGPFALQSMIVPGPPHEDIVVYDVSVRVPGSPGTKFTPYSENLWGFSMSVGRRIALEIKEAVKQDRLEDLVT
;
A
#
# COMPACT_ATOMS: atom_id res chain seq x y z
N ARG A 1 0.86 7.34 15.26
CA ARG A 1 -0.09 6.21 15.31
C ARG A 1 0.60 5.06 16.01
N ALA A 2 -0.06 4.44 16.98
CA ALA A 2 0.43 3.26 17.66
C ALA A 2 -0.40 2.05 17.20
N PHE A 3 0.25 0.92 17.03
CA PHE A 3 -0.36 -0.34 16.63
C PHE A 3 0.09 -1.42 17.62
N PHE A 4 -0.76 -2.37 17.92
CA PHE A 4 -0.40 -3.54 18.70
C PHE A 4 -1.20 -4.75 18.24
N LEU A 5 -0.65 -5.94 18.50
CA LEU A 5 -1.29 -7.21 18.17
C LEU A 5 -1.99 -7.79 19.39
N ALA A 6 -3.10 -8.48 19.17
CA ALA A 6 -3.78 -9.29 20.18
C ALA A 6 -4.33 -10.56 19.52
N SER A 7 -4.27 -11.68 20.25
CA SER A 7 -4.78 -12.98 19.82
C SER A 7 -6.07 -13.40 20.54
N SER A 8 -6.52 -12.62 21.52
CA SER A 8 -7.78 -12.84 22.23
C SER A 8 -8.34 -11.52 22.80
N PRO A 9 -9.64 -11.46 23.12
CA PRO A 9 -10.24 -10.27 23.77
C PRO A 9 -9.53 -9.89 25.07
N LYS A 10 -9.17 -10.90 25.88
CA LYS A 10 -8.44 -10.70 27.13
C LYS A 10 -7.07 -10.06 26.89
N GLU A 11 -6.31 -10.56 25.93
CA GLU A 11 -4.99 -10.01 25.60
C GLU A 11 -5.10 -8.58 25.05
N PHE A 12 -6.15 -8.29 24.28
CA PHE A 12 -6.42 -6.93 23.81
C PHE A 12 -6.63 -5.97 24.97
N GLU A 13 -7.48 -6.32 25.94
CA GLU A 13 -7.76 -5.49 27.13
C GLU A 13 -6.49 -5.26 27.96
N GLU A 14 -5.72 -6.31 28.22
CA GLU A 14 -4.47 -6.25 28.99
C GLU A 14 -3.43 -5.32 28.33
N LYS A 15 -3.21 -5.48 27.02
CA LYS A 15 -2.27 -4.66 26.24
C LYS A 15 -2.73 -3.21 26.11
N ALA A 16 -4.01 -2.99 25.86
CA ALA A 16 -4.55 -1.64 25.74
C ALA A 16 -4.35 -0.84 27.02
N GLU A 17 -4.66 -1.42 28.19
CA GLU A 17 -4.48 -0.75 29.48
C GLU A 17 -2.99 -0.54 29.82
N GLU A 18 -2.10 -1.45 29.42
CA GLU A 18 -0.65 -1.25 29.51
C GLU A 18 -0.18 -0.05 28.67
N LEU A 19 -0.59 0.03 27.41
CA LEU A 19 -0.20 1.11 26.50
C LEU A 19 -0.77 2.47 26.93
N ILE A 20 -1.98 2.50 27.51
CA ILE A 20 -2.57 3.70 28.12
C ILE A 20 -1.73 4.15 29.32
N ARG A 21 -1.37 3.22 30.22
CA ARG A 21 -0.53 3.54 31.39
C ARG A 21 0.85 4.05 31.00
N LYS A 22 1.43 3.54 29.90
CA LYS A 22 2.70 4.01 29.32
C LYS A 22 2.57 5.35 28.58
N GLY A 23 1.36 5.89 28.41
CA GLY A 23 1.11 7.13 27.65
C GLY A 23 1.35 7.00 26.14
N LEU A 24 1.37 5.77 25.62
CA LEU A 24 1.61 5.49 24.20
C LEU A 24 0.33 5.61 23.37
N ILE A 25 -0.83 5.40 24.00
CA ILE A 25 -2.17 5.62 23.42
C ILE A 25 -3.08 6.35 24.43
N THR A 26 -4.18 6.90 23.94
CA THR A 26 -5.23 7.52 24.76
C THR A 26 -6.49 6.65 24.75
N ARG A 27 -7.34 6.77 25.78
CA ARG A 27 -8.65 6.08 25.81
C ARG A 27 -9.52 6.47 24.61
N GLU A 28 -9.58 7.76 24.29
CA GLU A 28 -10.29 8.26 23.10
C GLU A 28 -9.74 7.65 21.80
N GLY A 29 -8.41 7.48 21.70
CA GLY A 29 -7.78 6.85 20.54
C GLY A 29 -8.12 5.35 20.43
N LEU A 30 -8.26 4.67 21.58
CA LEU A 30 -8.65 3.26 21.63
C LEU A 30 -10.13 3.06 21.26
N GLU A 31 -11.03 3.94 21.68
CA GLU A 31 -12.45 3.89 21.32
C GLU A 31 -12.68 4.03 19.80
N LYS A 32 -11.80 4.77 19.13
CA LYS A 32 -11.80 4.97 17.68
C LYS A 32 -10.92 3.96 16.94
N ALA A 33 -10.31 3.01 17.64
CA ALA A 33 -9.40 2.06 17.03
C ALA A 33 -10.16 1.08 16.14
N VAL A 34 -9.55 0.73 15.01
CA VAL A 34 -10.05 -0.31 14.12
C VAL A 34 -9.31 -1.61 14.47
N ILE A 35 -10.06 -2.71 14.59
CA ILE A 35 -9.50 -4.04 14.78
C ILE A 35 -9.58 -4.74 13.43
N GLU A 36 -8.42 -5.18 12.94
CA GLU A 36 -8.26 -5.84 11.65
C GLU A 36 -7.58 -7.19 11.85
N GLU A 37 -7.83 -8.11 10.92
CA GLU A 37 -7.10 -9.37 10.88
C GLU A 37 -5.61 -9.11 10.58
N PHE A 38 -4.72 -9.74 11.35
CA PHE A 38 -3.30 -9.64 11.10
C PHE A 38 -2.88 -10.59 9.96
N ILE A 39 -2.68 -10.04 8.77
CA ILE A 39 -2.31 -10.81 7.59
C ILE A 39 -0.82 -11.16 7.61
N VAL A 40 -0.53 -12.46 7.67
CA VAL A 40 0.83 -12.99 7.55
C VAL A 40 1.17 -13.24 6.09
N GLY A 41 1.70 -12.21 5.43
CA GLY A 41 2.07 -12.26 4.02
C GLY A 41 3.31 -11.44 3.68
N THR A 42 3.65 -11.40 2.40
CA THR A 42 4.76 -10.58 1.89
C THR A 42 4.21 -9.23 1.43
N PRO A 43 4.77 -8.09 1.88
CA PRO A 43 4.24 -6.77 1.53
C PRO A 43 4.55 -6.39 0.08
N PHE A 44 3.52 -5.93 -0.63
CA PHE A 44 3.62 -5.37 -1.99
C PHE A 44 2.68 -4.18 -2.14
N ASN A 45 3.20 -3.09 -2.66
CA ASN A 45 2.44 -1.92 -3.09
C ASN A 45 2.40 -1.94 -4.61
N PHE A 46 1.22 -2.14 -5.18
CA PHE A 46 1.01 -2.05 -6.63
C PHE A 46 0.67 -0.61 -6.98
N ASN A 47 1.53 0.04 -7.75
CA ASN A 47 1.40 1.46 -8.07
C ASN A 47 0.86 1.61 -9.49
N PHE A 48 -0.42 1.96 -9.58
CA PHE A 48 -1.15 2.06 -10.83
C PHE A 48 -1.34 3.51 -11.27
N PHE A 49 -1.75 3.67 -12.52
CA PHE A 49 -2.26 4.91 -13.09
C PHE A 49 -3.53 4.59 -13.85
N TYR A 50 -4.61 5.29 -13.55
CA TYR A 50 -5.85 5.21 -14.33
C TYR A 50 -5.98 6.46 -15.22
N SER A 51 -6.17 6.24 -16.53
CA SER A 51 -6.38 7.28 -17.56
C SER A 51 -7.88 7.48 -17.77
N PRO A 52 -8.49 8.62 -17.36
CA PRO A 52 -9.87 8.95 -17.73
C PRO A 52 -10.04 9.25 -19.23
N LEU A 53 -8.94 9.54 -19.94
CA LEU A 53 -8.97 9.81 -21.37
C LEU A 53 -9.21 8.53 -22.17
N ASP A 54 -8.55 7.44 -21.75
CA ASP A 54 -8.51 6.15 -22.48
C ASP A 54 -9.33 5.05 -21.78
N ASP A 55 -9.79 5.27 -20.54
CA ASP A 55 -10.43 4.27 -19.66
C ASP A 55 -9.52 3.04 -19.40
N GLU A 56 -8.21 3.28 -19.30
CA GLU A 56 -7.17 2.25 -19.11
C GLU A 56 -6.46 2.35 -17.76
N ILE A 57 -6.02 1.21 -17.24
CA ILE A 57 -5.18 1.09 -16.04
C ILE A 57 -3.78 0.63 -16.45
N GLU A 58 -2.76 1.32 -15.97
CA GLU A 58 -1.35 1.00 -16.20
C GLU A 58 -0.66 0.67 -14.88
N LEU A 59 0.18 -0.37 -14.86
CA LEU A 59 1.07 -0.65 -13.72
C LEU A 59 2.40 0.11 -13.90
N LEU A 60 2.62 1.13 -13.07
CA LEU A 60 3.82 1.96 -13.14
C LEU A 60 5.01 1.37 -12.38
N GLY A 61 4.76 0.52 -11.39
CA GLY A 61 5.81 -0.07 -10.58
C GLY A 61 5.29 -0.76 -9.33
N VAL A 62 6.18 -1.53 -8.70
CA VAL A 62 5.88 -2.26 -7.46
C VAL A 62 6.99 -2.02 -6.46
N ASP A 63 6.61 -1.75 -5.21
CA ASP A 63 7.54 -1.54 -4.10
C ASP A 63 7.06 -2.22 -2.82
N ALA A 64 7.92 -2.26 -1.81
CA ALA A 64 7.59 -2.62 -0.45
C ALA A 64 8.10 -1.55 0.51
N ARG A 65 7.35 -1.30 1.59
CA ARG A 65 7.71 -0.32 2.62
C ARG A 65 8.94 -0.77 3.40
N ARG A 66 9.80 0.20 3.74
CA ARG A 66 10.84 0.06 4.76
C ARG A 66 10.39 0.67 6.06
N GLN A 67 10.53 -0.09 7.15
CA GLN A 67 9.95 0.28 8.43
C GLN A 67 10.98 0.29 9.56
N THR A 68 10.91 1.34 10.40
CA THR A 68 11.69 1.48 11.63
C THR A 68 10.77 1.52 12.85
N ASN A 69 11.10 0.86 13.96
CA ASN A 69 12.28 0.05 14.26
C ASN A 69 12.08 -1.45 13.99
N LEU A 70 10.89 -1.87 13.50
CA LEU A 70 10.50 -3.27 13.35
C LEU A 70 11.56 -4.10 12.62
N GLU A 71 12.05 -3.64 11.48
CA GLU A 71 13.01 -4.41 10.71
C GLU A 71 14.39 -4.53 11.35
N GLY A 72 14.75 -3.59 12.24
CA GLY A 72 15.95 -3.73 13.06
C GLY A 72 15.80 -4.89 14.03
N ILE A 73 14.61 -5.02 14.65
CA ILE A 73 14.27 -6.12 15.56
C ILE A 73 14.27 -7.46 14.83
N LEU A 74 13.69 -7.51 13.62
CA LEU A 74 13.61 -8.75 12.81
C LEU A 74 14.98 -9.31 12.39
N ARG A 75 16.06 -8.52 12.45
CA ARG A 75 17.43 -8.96 12.13
C ARG A 75 18.16 -9.60 13.31
N ILE A 76 17.57 -9.55 14.50
CA ILE A 76 18.14 -10.10 15.73
C ILE A 76 17.63 -11.55 15.89
N PRO A 77 18.44 -12.51 16.37
CA PRO A 77 17.94 -13.86 16.65
C PRO A 77 16.86 -13.85 17.75
N ALA A 78 15.90 -14.78 17.66
CA ALA A 78 14.70 -14.79 18.51
C ALA A 78 14.98 -14.70 20.03
N PRO A 79 15.99 -15.37 20.62
CA PRO A 79 16.28 -15.22 22.05
C PRO A 79 16.61 -13.79 22.46
N GLN A 80 17.39 -13.07 21.66
CA GLN A 80 17.78 -11.69 21.91
C GLN A 80 16.66 -10.69 21.58
N GLN A 81 15.76 -11.01 20.65
CA GLN A 81 14.56 -10.19 20.43
C GLN A 81 13.74 -10.06 21.73
N MET A 82 13.56 -11.17 22.47
CA MET A 82 12.83 -11.16 23.73
C MET A 82 13.47 -10.30 24.83
N GLU A 83 14.78 -10.05 24.75
CA GLU A 83 15.48 -9.14 25.64
C GLU A 83 15.27 -7.67 25.20
N VAL A 84 15.46 -7.39 23.91
CA VAL A 84 15.29 -6.04 23.34
C VAL A 84 13.88 -5.52 23.52
N LEU A 85 12.87 -6.38 23.34
CA LEU A 85 11.45 -6.02 23.47
C LEU A 85 11.04 -5.62 24.90
N ARG A 86 11.90 -5.85 25.91
CA ARG A 86 11.68 -5.33 27.27
C ARG A 86 11.95 -3.83 27.39
N TYR A 87 12.73 -3.27 26.46
CA TYR A 87 13.17 -1.88 26.47
C TYR A 87 12.62 -1.08 25.31
N ILE A 88 12.25 -1.74 24.21
CA ILE A 88 11.87 -1.10 22.95
C ILE A 88 10.56 -1.71 22.44
N GLU A 89 9.57 -0.85 22.21
CA GLU A 89 8.32 -1.21 21.54
C GLU A 89 8.53 -1.27 20.01
N PRO A 90 8.08 -2.34 19.33
CA PRO A 90 8.05 -2.39 17.88
C PRO A 90 7.20 -1.28 17.28
N ARG A 91 7.71 -0.65 16.23
CA ARG A 91 7.01 0.36 15.44
C ARG A 91 7.17 0.08 13.96
N THR A 92 6.12 0.38 13.21
CA THR A 92 6.01 0.20 11.75
C THR A 92 6.14 1.55 11.02
N ILE A 93 6.93 2.48 11.55
CA ILE A 93 7.09 3.82 10.96
C ILE A 93 7.78 3.68 9.62
N GLU A 94 7.15 4.17 8.55
CA GLU A 94 7.74 4.19 7.22
C GLU A 94 8.98 5.09 7.19
N CYS A 95 10.10 4.55 6.71
CA CYS A 95 11.38 5.25 6.57
C CYS A 95 11.97 5.17 5.16
N GLY A 96 11.33 4.45 4.24
CA GLY A 96 11.75 4.32 2.85
C GLY A 96 11.00 3.23 2.10
N HIS A 97 11.54 2.85 0.94
CA HIS A 97 10.95 1.85 0.04
C HIS A 97 12.03 0.94 -0.55
N ILE A 98 11.65 -0.30 -0.90
CA ILE A 98 12.43 -1.22 -1.73
C ILE A 98 11.62 -1.47 -3.01
N ALA A 99 12.24 -1.24 -4.17
CA ALA A 99 11.66 -1.69 -5.43
C ALA A 99 11.70 -3.22 -5.50
N CYS A 100 10.59 -3.85 -5.87
CA CYS A 100 10.48 -5.29 -6.01
C CYS A 100 9.66 -5.66 -7.25
N THR A 101 9.90 -6.85 -7.78
CA THR A 101 9.03 -7.45 -8.78
C THR A 101 8.12 -8.47 -8.11
N VAL A 102 6.92 -8.62 -8.65
CA VAL A 102 6.00 -9.70 -8.30
C VAL A 102 6.14 -10.86 -9.29
N ARG A 103 5.80 -12.08 -8.88
CA ARG A 103 5.63 -13.20 -9.81
C ARG A 103 4.57 -12.85 -10.86
N GLU A 104 4.87 -13.10 -12.12
CA GLU A 104 4.05 -12.68 -13.26
C GLU A 104 2.59 -13.17 -13.18
N SER A 105 2.35 -14.41 -12.73
CA SER A 105 0.99 -14.95 -12.59
C SER A 105 0.10 -14.23 -11.57
N LEU A 106 0.65 -13.32 -10.76
CA LEU A 106 -0.12 -12.50 -9.82
C LEU A 106 -0.51 -11.13 -10.41
N LEU A 107 0.01 -10.79 -11.59
CA LEU A 107 -0.31 -9.51 -12.24
C LEU A 107 -1.77 -9.45 -12.67
N GLU A 108 -2.31 -10.51 -13.27
CA GLU A 108 -3.72 -10.60 -13.67
C GLU A 108 -4.62 -10.29 -12.47
N ARG A 109 -4.35 -10.93 -11.32
CA ARG A 109 -5.07 -10.67 -10.07
C ARG A 109 -4.92 -9.24 -9.58
N ALA A 110 -3.74 -8.64 -9.70
CA ALA A 110 -3.51 -7.25 -9.29
C ALA A 110 -4.32 -6.27 -10.16
N PHE A 111 -4.41 -6.51 -11.48
CA PHE A 111 -5.24 -5.73 -12.39
C PHE A 111 -6.73 -5.89 -12.11
N GLU A 112 -7.23 -7.10 -11.88
CA GLU A 112 -8.63 -7.33 -11.48
C GLU A 112 -9.01 -6.51 -10.24
N LEU A 113 -8.13 -6.47 -9.24
CA LEU A 113 -8.33 -5.68 -8.02
C LEU A 113 -8.34 -4.18 -8.30
N ALA A 114 -7.45 -3.71 -9.19
CA ALA A 114 -7.37 -2.33 -9.62
C ALA A 114 -8.62 -1.88 -10.39
N GLU A 115 -9.09 -2.69 -11.34
CA GLU A 115 -10.31 -2.44 -12.11
C GLU A 115 -11.54 -2.36 -11.21
N ARG A 116 -11.67 -3.32 -10.27
CA ARG A 116 -12.75 -3.30 -9.27
C ARG A 116 -12.71 -2.04 -8.42
N PHE A 117 -11.52 -1.62 -7.98
CA PHE A 117 -11.35 -0.41 -7.19
C PHE A 117 -11.76 0.84 -7.98
N VAL A 118 -11.25 1.01 -9.20
CA VAL A 118 -11.58 2.15 -10.07
C VAL A 118 -13.08 2.20 -10.36
N LYS A 119 -13.69 1.06 -10.67
CA LYS A 119 -15.13 0.96 -10.91
C LYS A 119 -15.95 1.42 -9.70
N VAL A 120 -15.70 0.85 -8.52
CA VAL A 120 -16.45 1.19 -7.30
C VAL A 120 -16.20 2.64 -6.89
N ALA A 121 -14.97 3.13 -7.01
CA ALA A 121 -14.66 4.53 -6.73
C ALA A 121 -15.43 5.48 -7.67
N ARG A 122 -15.59 5.14 -8.95
CA ARG A 122 -16.39 5.91 -9.90
C ARG A 122 -17.88 5.92 -9.54
N GLU A 123 -18.41 4.79 -9.07
CA GLU A 123 -19.82 4.65 -8.67
C GLU A 123 -20.14 5.39 -7.36
N GLU A 124 -19.30 5.22 -6.34
CA GLU A 124 -19.54 5.74 -4.98
C GLU A 124 -19.03 7.19 -4.79
N TYR A 125 -17.96 7.56 -5.51
CA TYR A 125 -17.29 8.86 -5.37
C TYR A 125 -16.97 9.50 -6.74
N PRO A 126 -17.97 9.90 -7.55
CA PRO A 126 -17.72 10.54 -8.85
C PRO A 126 -16.77 11.75 -8.75
N PRO A 127 -15.82 11.91 -9.69
CA PRO A 127 -15.62 11.14 -10.92
C PRO A 127 -14.86 9.81 -10.74
N GLY A 128 -14.47 9.47 -9.51
CA GLY A 128 -13.67 8.31 -9.16
C GLY A 128 -12.18 8.62 -9.08
N VAL A 129 -11.36 7.62 -9.38
CA VAL A 129 -9.90 7.77 -9.42
C VAL A 129 -9.52 8.57 -10.67
N ILE A 130 -8.59 9.52 -10.51
CA ILE A 130 -7.96 10.24 -11.63
C ILE A 130 -6.44 10.11 -11.48
N GLY A 131 -5.79 9.48 -12.46
CA GLY A 131 -4.35 9.34 -12.49
C GLY A 131 -3.80 8.32 -11.46
N PRO A 132 -2.75 8.66 -10.71
CA PRO A 132 -2.00 7.68 -9.93
C PRO A 132 -2.73 7.22 -8.66
N PHE A 133 -2.73 5.91 -8.43
CA PHE A 133 -3.21 5.30 -7.19
C PHE A 133 -2.36 4.08 -6.83
N ALA A 134 -2.46 3.58 -5.60
CA ALA A 134 -1.78 2.37 -5.18
C ALA A 134 -2.65 1.46 -4.33
N LEU A 135 -2.54 0.15 -4.57
CA LEU A 135 -3.10 -0.88 -3.71
C LEU A 135 -1.99 -1.40 -2.80
N GLN A 136 -2.09 -1.08 -1.51
CA GLN A 136 -1.15 -1.56 -0.50
C GLN A 136 -1.64 -2.91 0.00
N SER A 137 -0.80 -3.92 -0.17
CA SER A 137 -1.26 -5.30 -0.05
C SER A 137 -0.25 -6.23 0.61
N MET A 138 -0.75 -7.38 1.04
CA MET A 138 0.02 -8.53 1.46
C MET A 138 -0.29 -9.69 0.51
N ILE A 139 0.75 -10.38 0.04
CA ILE A 139 0.62 -11.63 -0.70
C ILE A 139 0.71 -12.79 0.28
N VAL A 140 -0.37 -13.54 0.40
CA VAL A 140 -0.49 -14.72 1.28
C VAL A 140 -0.31 -16.00 0.46
N PRO A 141 0.11 -17.13 1.05
CA PRO A 141 0.25 -18.40 0.34
C PRO A 141 -1.09 -19.04 -0.09
N GLY A 142 -2.21 -18.54 0.44
CA GLY A 142 -3.57 -19.00 0.17
C GLY A 142 -3.90 -20.41 0.67
N PRO A 143 -5.12 -20.89 0.35
CA PRO A 143 -5.30 -22.12 -0.41
C PRO A 143 -6.12 -21.89 -1.71
N PRO A 144 -5.86 -22.56 -2.85
CA PRO A 144 -4.74 -23.46 -3.18
C PRO A 144 -3.49 -22.75 -3.75
N HIS A 145 -3.59 -21.45 -4.04
CA HIS A 145 -2.52 -20.62 -4.61
C HIS A 145 -2.46 -19.28 -3.88
N GLU A 146 -1.39 -18.54 -4.11
CA GLU A 146 -1.17 -17.24 -3.51
C GLU A 146 -2.28 -16.24 -3.86
N ASP A 147 -2.67 -15.39 -2.91
CA ASP A 147 -3.70 -14.36 -3.10
C ASP A 147 -3.20 -12.99 -2.58
N ILE A 148 -3.80 -11.92 -3.09
CA ILE A 148 -3.48 -10.53 -2.77
C ILE A 148 -4.56 -9.98 -1.84
N VAL A 149 -4.17 -9.67 -0.60
CA VAL A 149 -5.04 -9.01 0.38
C VAL A 149 -4.66 -7.53 0.45
N VAL A 150 -5.55 -6.66 -0.07
CA VAL A 150 -5.38 -5.21 0.02
C VAL A 150 -5.85 -4.72 1.38
N TYR A 151 -4.98 -4.04 2.12
CA TYR A 151 -5.29 -3.51 3.46
C TYR A 151 -5.40 -1.98 3.50
N ASP A 152 -4.86 -1.29 2.49
CA ASP A 152 -4.95 0.18 2.40
C ASP A 152 -4.83 0.62 0.93
N VAL A 153 -5.33 1.81 0.63
CA VAL A 153 -5.29 2.40 -0.71
C VAL A 153 -4.75 3.82 -0.66
N SER A 154 -3.90 4.17 -1.63
CA SER A 154 -3.47 5.55 -1.86
C SER A 154 -4.16 6.07 -3.11
N VAL A 155 -5.04 7.06 -2.99
CA VAL A 155 -5.74 7.70 -4.13
C VAL A 155 -4.95 8.87 -4.74
N ARG A 156 -3.62 8.78 -4.67
CA ARG A 156 -2.66 9.75 -5.20
C ARG A 156 -1.29 9.11 -5.38
N VAL A 157 -0.35 9.90 -5.90
CA VAL A 157 1.07 9.52 -6.02
C VAL A 157 1.58 8.92 -4.70
N PRO A 158 2.02 7.65 -4.71
CA PRO A 158 2.59 6.96 -3.56
C PRO A 158 4.05 7.39 -3.32
N GLY A 159 4.61 7.06 -2.15
CA GLY A 159 5.93 7.53 -1.71
C GLY A 159 7.06 7.21 -2.70
N SER A 160 7.15 5.97 -3.17
CA SER A 160 8.05 5.59 -4.25
C SER A 160 7.55 4.35 -4.98
N PRO A 161 7.09 4.46 -6.22
CA PRO A 161 6.53 3.34 -6.99
C PRO A 161 7.58 2.32 -7.47
N GLY A 162 8.88 2.56 -7.26
CA GLY A 162 9.94 1.67 -7.76
C GLY A 162 10.13 1.70 -9.29
N THR A 163 9.40 2.57 -10.01
CA THR A 163 9.28 2.57 -11.48
C THR A 163 10.57 2.47 -12.27
N LYS A 164 11.63 3.18 -11.86
CA LYS A 164 12.94 3.13 -12.55
C LYS A 164 13.64 1.76 -12.43
N PHE A 165 13.29 0.99 -11.41
CA PHE A 165 13.97 -0.25 -11.03
C PHE A 165 13.08 -1.48 -11.21
N THR A 166 11.89 -1.31 -11.78
CA THR A 166 10.94 -2.39 -12.10
C THR A 166 10.55 -2.34 -13.58
N PRO A 167 10.29 -3.48 -14.24
CA PRO A 167 10.16 -3.52 -15.70
C PRO A 167 8.83 -2.99 -16.23
N TYR A 168 7.80 -2.83 -15.38
CA TYR A 168 6.41 -2.65 -15.80
C TYR A 168 6.20 -1.45 -16.72
N SER A 169 6.68 -0.27 -16.33
CA SER A 169 6.54 0.93 -17.15
C SER A 169 7.27 0.84 -18.48
N GLU A 170 8.43 0.17 -18.52
CA GLU A 170 9.25 0.02 -19.72
C GLU A 170 8.65 -1.01 -20.68
N ASN A 171 8.02 -2.07 -20.17
CA ASN A 171 7.30 -3.04 -20.98
C ASN A 171 6.15 -2.38 -21.76
N LEU A 172 5.49 -1.37 -21.20
CA LEU A 172 4.41 -0.63 -21.86
C LEU A 172 4.92 0.50 -22.77
N TRP A 173 5.82 1.34 -22.26
CA TRP A 173 6.22 2.59 -22.92
C TRP A 173 7.51 2.49 -23.73
N GLY A 174 8.26 1.39 -23.62
CA GLY A 174 9.59 1.21 -24.23
C GLY A 174 10.70 2.02 -23.55
N PHE A 175 10.40 2.71 -22.45
CA PHE A 175 11.35 3.42 -21.59
C PHE A 175 10.77 3.55 -20.17
N SER A 176 11.63 3.85 -19.19
CA SER A 176 11.17 4.12 -17.82
C SER A 176 10.29 5.38 -17.74
N MET A 177 8.98 5.18 -17.62
CA MET A 177 7.97 6.24 -17.52
C MET A 177 7.73 6.60 -16.05
N SER A 178 8.36 7.66 -15.54
CA SER A 178 8.11 8.11 -14.17
C SER A 178 6.66 8.58 -13.98
N VAL A 179 6.14 8.49 -12.74
CA VAL A 179 4.77 8.94 -12.42
C VAL A 179 4.55 10.40 -12.81
N GLY A 180 5.50 11.29 -12.50
CA GLY A 180 5.40 12.69 -12.87
C GLY A 180 5.36 12.91 -14.38
N ARG A 181 6.13 12.12 -15.15
CA ARG A 181 6.08 12.15 -16.62
C ARG A 181 4.75 11.63 -17.15
N ARG A 182 4.20 10.57 -16.55
CA ARG A 182 2.90 10.00 -16.93
C ARG A 182 1.75 10.98 -16.67
N ILE A 183 1.75 11.67 -15.52
CA ILE A 183 0.78 12.74 -15.22
C ILE A 183 0.90 13.88 -16.24
N ALA A 184 2.13 14.34 -16.52
CA ALA A 184 2.34 15.42 -17.48
C ALA A 184 1.90 15.03 -18.90
N LEU A 185 2.09 13.77 -19.29
CA LEU A 185 1.59 13.24 -20.55
C LEU A 185 0.06 13.26 -20.59
N GLU A 186 -0.61 12.80 -19.53
CA GLU A 186 -2.08 12.80 -19.42
C GLU A 186 -2.65 14.21 -19.61
N ILE A 187 -2.10 15.20 -18.88
CA ILE A 187 -2.52 16.60 -18.99
C ILE A 187 -2.28 17.13 -20.41
N LYS A 188 -1.13 16.81 -21.01
CA LYS A 188 -0.80 17.25 -22.37
C LYS A 188 -1.77 16.69 -23.40
N GLU A 189 -2.15 15.42 -23.29
CA GLU A 189 -3.12 14.80 -24.21
C GLU A 189 -4.54 15.35 -23.96
N ALA A 190 -4.96 15.54 -22.72
CA ALA A 190 -6.24 16.17 -22.41
C ALA A 190 -6.38 17.57 -23.01
N VAL A 191 -5.34 18.42 -22.90
CA VAL A 191 -5.33 19.76 -23.50
C VAL A 191 -5.46 19.71 -25.02
N LYS A 192 -4.80 18.74 -25.69
CA LYS A 192 -4.93 18.57 -27.15
C LYS A 192 -6.31 18.11 -27.57
N GLN A 193 -6.98 17.34 -26.71
CA GLN A 193 -8.32 16.79 -26.95
C GLN A 193 -9.44 17.71 -26.46
N ASP A 194 -9.12 18.87 -25.86
CA ASP A 194 -10.07 19.76 -25.19
C ASP A 194 -10.86 19.08 -24.05
N ARG A 195 -10.21 18.14 -23.35
CA ARG A 195 -10.78 17.31 -22.26
C ARG A 195 -10.09 17.54 -20.92
N LEU A 196 -9.55 18.74 -20.69
CA LEU A 196 -8.85 19.04 -19.43
C LEU A 196 -9.76 18.92 -18.20
N GLU A 197 -11.04 19.22 -18.38
CA GLU A 197 -12.11 19.09 -17.38
C GLU A 197 -12.30 17.67 -16.84
N ASP A 198 -11.91 16.63 -17.59
CA ASP A 198 -11.99 15.25 -17.13
C ASP A 198 -10.91 14.90 -16.09
N LEU A 199 -9.86 15.73 -15.96
CA LEU A 199 -8.70 15.47 -15.10
C LEU A 199 -8.63 16.36 -13.87
N VAL A 200 -9.47 17.39 -13.77
CA VAL A 200 -9.42 18.39 -12.71
C VAL A 200 -10.76 18.50 -12.01
N THR A 201 -10.71 18.71 -10.70
CA THR A 201 -11.89 18.84 -9.83
C THR A 201 -11.73 20.02 -8.90
#